data_AF-A0AAD9H683-F1
#
_entry.id   AF-A0AAD9H683-F1
#
_cell.length_a   1.000
_cell.length_b   1.000
_cell.length_c   1.000
_cell.angle_alpha   90.00
_cell.angle_beta   90.00
_cell.angle_gamma   90.00
#
_symmetry.space_group_name_H-M   'P 1'
#
loop_
_entity.id
_entity.type
_entity.pdbx_description
1 polymer ?
#
loop_
_entity_poly.entity_id
_entity_poly.type
_entity_poly.pdbx_seq_one_letter_code
_entity_poly.pdbx_strand_id
1 'polypeptide(L)'
;MKTPPPPQSISHTEYDPFRLRPITVSVETQKPGGDEDLARAQLAVWVWAHFLRLHELLGGSSNHLTVTLPLLQATGSTWQVLFAIETEHEIHIWQSFRLPGSDTLLGCYRIMAMLRELRKWSETTFYDWFLGSLLDTTTV
;
A
#
# COMPACT_ATOMS: atom_id res chain seq x y z
N MET A 1 -25.16 24.27 11.85
CA MET A 1 -23.86 23.65 12.19
C MET A 1 -23.16 23.37 10.87
N LYS A 2 -22.05 24.06 10.55
CA LYS A 2 -21.30 23.81 9.31
C LYS A 2 -20.64 22.44 9.44
N THR A 3 -20.89 21.54 8.50
CA THR A 3 -20.12 20.32 8.33
C THR A 3 -18.63 20.71 8.25
N PRO A 4 -17.74 20.09 9.03
CA PRO A 4 -16.30 20.32 8.84
C PRO A 4 -15.96 19.99 7.38
N PRO A 5 -15.05 20.74 6.74
CA PRO A 5 -14.59 20.37 5.41
C PRO A 5 -14.06 18.92 5.48
N PRO A 6 -14.28 18.11 4.44
CA PRO A 6 -13.78 16.75 4.44
C PRO A 6 -12.28 16.77 4.73
N PRO A 7 -11.77 15.81 5.52
CA PRO A 7 -10.35 15.71 5.81
C PRO A 7 -9.56 15.74 4.50
N GLN A 8 -8.72 16.76 4.32
CA GLN A 8 -7.85 16.91 3.16
C GLN A 8 -6.65 15.98 3.32
N SER A 9 -6.89 14.67 3.23
CA SER A 9 -5.83 13.65 3.24
C SER A 9 -5.63 13.08 1.85
N ILE A 10 -4.39 12.94 1.38
CA ILE A 10 -4.10 12.17 0.16
C ILE A 10 -3.95 10.67 0.45
N SER A 11 -3.98 10.30 1.73
CA SER A 11 -3.86 8.92 2.22
C SER A 11 -5.18 8.46 2.84
N HIS A 12 -5.34 7.15 3.05
CA HIS A 12 -6.50 6.55 3.71
C HIS A 12 -6.50 6.68 5.25
N THR A 13 -5.73 7.65 5.77
CA THR A 13 -5.60 7.95 7.20
C THR A 13 -5.48 9.46 7.38
N GLU A 14 -5.99 9.97 8.51
CA GLU A 14 -5.84 11.37 8.91
C GLU A 14 -4.59 11.64 9.74
N TYR A 15 -3.80 10.59 10.05
CA TYR A 15 -2.58 10.74 10.86
C TYR A 15 -1.63 11.75 10.22
N ASP A 16 -1.39 12.86 10.91
CA ASP A 16 -0.71 14.04 10.37
C ASP A 16 0.60 13.74 9.60
N PRO A 17 1.50 12.85 10.08
CA PRO A 17 2.71 12.49 9.34
C PRO A 17 2.49 11.87 7.95
N PHE A 18 1.34 11.24 7.71
CA PHE A 18 0.98 10.59 6.44
C PHE A 18 -0.17 11.28 5.71
N ARG A 19 -0.83 12.27 6.32
CA ARG A 19 -2.00 12.95 5.74
C ARG A 19 -1.71 13.53 4.36
N LEU A 20 -0.53 14.13 4.17
CA LEU A 20 -0.09 14.75 2.90
C LEU A 20 1.12 14.04 2.28
N ARG A 21 1.34 12.77 2.64
CA ARG A 21 2.42 11.94 2.09
C ARG A 21 1.80 10.62 1.64
N PRO A 22 1.75 10.33 0.32
CA PRO A 22 1.07 9.13 -0.17
C PRO A 22 1.72 7.89 0.44
N ILE A 23 0.90 7.03 1.05
CA ILE A 23 1.33 5.69 1.41
C ILE A 23 1.41 4.89 0.12
N THR A 24 2.56 4.27 -0.15
CA THR A 24 2.76 3.46 -1.37
C THR A 24 3.01 1.99 -1.07
N VAL A 25 3.45 1.69 0.15
CA VAL A 25 3.66 0.35 0.68
C VAL A 25 3.04 0.30 2.07
N SER A 26 2.07 -0.59 2.29
CA SER A 26 1.55 -0.85 3.64
C SER A 26 2.38 -1.93 4.32
N VAL A 27 2.71 -1.75 5.60
CA VAL A 27 3.57 -2.66 6.36
C VAL A 27 2.86 -3.10 7.63
N GLU A 28 2.62 -4.39 7.76
CA GLU A 28 2.12 -5.02 8.97
C GLU A 28 3.27 -5.75 9.68
N THR A 29 3.39 -5.55 11.00
CA THR A 29 4.45 -6.16 11.79
C THR A 29 3.87 -6.97 12.94
N GLN A 30 4.38 -8.19 13.13
CA GLN A 30 3.96 -9.07 14.21
C GLN A 30 5.16 -9.69 14.93
N LYS A 31 4.94 -10.00 16.21
CA LYS A 31 5.87 -10.80 17.01
C LYS A 31 6.07 -12.20 16.39
N PRO A 32 7.18 -12.89 16.70
CA PRO A 32 7.35 -14.30 16.34
C PRO A 32 6.16 -15.15 16.81
N GLY A 33 5.68 -16.05 15.95
CA GLY A 33 4.49 -16.86 16.21
C GLY A 33 3.17 -16.08 16.18
N GLY A 34 3.16 -14.88 15.59
CA GLY A 34 1.93 -14.14 15.30
C GLY A 34 1.01 -14.85 14.31
N ASP A 35 -0.26 -14.47 14.32
CA ASP A 35 -1.27 -15.01 13.43
C ASP A 35 -1.15 -14.37 12.04
N GLU A 36 -0.62 -15.14 11.09
CA GLU A 36 -0.40 -14.67 9.71
C GLU A 36 -1.72 -14.31 9.00
N ASP A 37 -2.83 -14.97 9.34
CA ASP A 37 -4.14 -14.69 8.73
C ASP A 37 -4.72 -13.39 9.28
N LEU A 38 -4.55 -13.12 10.57
CA LEU A 38 -4.94 -11.85 11.17
C LEU A 38 -4.12 -10.68 10.59
N ALA A 39 -2.80 -10.85 10.39
CA ALA A 39 -1.98 -9.84 9.72
C ALA A 39 -2.48 -9.57 8.29
N ARG A 40 -2.83 -10.63 7.56
CA ARG A 40 -3.36 -10.49 6.20
C ARG A 40 -4.72 -9.81 6.17
N ALA A 41 -5.60 -10.12 7.12
CA ALA A 41 -6.88 -9.43 7.27
C ALA A 41 -6.68 -7.94 7.55
N GLN A 42 -5.72 -7.58 8.40
CA GLN A 42 -5.37 -6.18 8.67
C GLN A 42 -4.84 -5.46 7.43
N LEU A 43 -3.91 -6.08 6.70
CA LEU A 43 -3.45 -5.56 5.41
C LEU A 43 -4.60 -5.40 4.41
N ALA A 44 -5.55 -6.32 4.36
CA ALA A 44 -6.71 -6.25 3.48
C ALA A 44 -7.62 -5.05 3.80
N VAL A 45 -7.86 -4.77 5.08
CA VAL A 45 -8.60 -3.57 5.50
C VAL A 45 -7.91 -2.29 5.05
N TRP A 46 -6.58 -2.22 5.19
CA TRP A 46 -5.82 -1.04 4.74
C TRP A 46 -5.81 -0.89 3.22
N VAL A 47 -5.66 -1.99 2.48
CA VAL A 47 -5.75 -1.98 1.01
C VAL A 47 -7.11 -1.48 0.55
N TRP A 48 -8.19 -2.00 1.15
CA TRP A 48 -9.55 -1.57 0.81
C TRP A 48 -9.73 -0.07 1.03
N ALA A 49 -9.34 0.43 2.21
CA ALA A 49 -9.41 1.85 2.52
C ALA A 49 -8.53 2.70 1.59
N HIS A 50 -7.38 2.18 1.18
CA HIS A 50 -6.49 2.84 0.24
C HIS A 50 -7.09 2.96 -1.16
N PHE A 51 -7.62 1.86 -1.71
CA PHE A 51 -8.28 1.91 -3.02
C PHE A 51 -9.52 2.81 -3.01
N LEU A 52 -10.35 2.75 -1.97
CA LEU A 52 -11.46 3.70 -1.82
C LEU A 52 -10.99 5.15 -1.85
N ARG A 53 -9.90 5.47 -1.15
CA ARG A 53 -9.37 6.84 -1.14
C ARG A 53 -8.82 7.25 -2.51
N LEU A 54 -8.16 6.35 -3.22
CA LEU A 54 -7.68 6.62 -4.58
C LEU A 54 -8.85 6.89 -5.52
N HIS A 55 -9.92 6.10 -5.46
CA HIS A 55 -11.15 6.38 -6.22
C HIS A 55 -11.71 7.78 -5.93
N GLU A 56 -11.83 8.15 -4.66
CA GLU A 56 -12.30 9.49 -4.27
C GLU A 56 -11.41 10.62 -4.83
N LEU A 57 -10.09 10.43 -4.83
CA LEU A 57 -9.15 11.42 -5.35
C LEU A 57 -9.17 11.53 -6.88
N LEU A 58 -9.48 10.42 -7.57
CA LEU A 58 -9.49 10.31 -9.02
C LEU A 58 -10.89 10.54 -9.64
N GLY A 59 -11.75 11.28 -8.92
CA GLY A 59 -13.06 11.68 -9.43
C GLY A 59 -14.16 10.62 -9.32
N GLY A 60 -13.94 9.56 -8.55
CA GLY A 60 -14.95 8.54 -8.23
C GLY A 60 -15.33 7.64 -9.41
N SER A 61 -14.42 7.43 -10.37
CA SER A 61 -14.68 6.55 -11.51
C SER A 61 -14.98 5.12 -11.06
N SER A 62 -15.92 4.45 -11.72
CA SER A 62 -16.22 3.03 -11.49
C SER A 62 -15.21 2.07 -12.13
N ASN A 63 -14.20 2.60 -12.83
CA ASN A 63 -13.16 1.78 -13.46
C ASN A 63 -12.19 1.29 -12.38
N HIS A 64 -11.76 0.03 -12.49
CA HIS A 64 -10.74 -0.49 -11.60
C HIS A 64 -9.43 0.28 -11.76
N LEU A 65 -8.71 0.47 -10.65
CA LEU A 65 -7.41 1.11 -10.62
C LEU A 65 -6.37 0.19 -11.26
N THR A 66 -5.58 0.74 -12.17
CA THR A 66 -4.56 -0.01 -12.91
C THR A 66 -3.24 -0.17 -12.13
N VAL A 67 -3.19 0.32 -10.89
CA VAL A 67 -2.01 0.20 -10.02
C VAL A 67 -2.06 -1.07 -9.19
N THR A 68 -0.91 -1.73 -9.06
CA THR A 68 -0.70 -2.82 -8.10
C THR A 68 0.00 -2.27 -6.87
N LEU A 69 -0.59 -2.44 -5.69
CA LEU A 69 -0.02 -1.94 -4.42
C LEU A 69 0.81 -3.04 -3.73
N PRO A 70 2.12 -2.85 -3.53
CA PRO A 70 2.93 -3.75 -2.73
C PRO A 70 2.58 -3.63 -1.25
N LEU A 71 2.62 -4.77 -0.55
CA LEU A 71 2.39 -4.88 0.89
C LEU A 71 3.54 -5.69 1.50
N LEU A 72 3.87 -5.38 2.75
CA LEU A 72 4.85 -6.12 3.53
C LEU A 72 4.21 -6.65 4.79
N GLN A 73 4.45 -7.93 5.06
CA GLN A 73 4.14 -8.56 6.32
C GLN A 73 5.46 -9.03 6.95
N ALA A 74 5.84 -8.44 8.07
CA ALA A 74 7.03 -8.80 8.82
C ALA A 74 6.65 -9.53 10.11
N THR A 75 6.93 -10.83 10.20
CA THR A 75 6.62 -11.66 11.37
C THR A 75 7.92 -12.26 11.92
N GLY A 76 8.33 -11.80 13.10
CA GLY A 76 9.63 -12.18 13.66
C GLY A 76 10.79 -11.78 12.73
N SER A 77 11.62 -12.75 12.32
CA SER A 77 12.75 -12.50 11.40
C SER A 77 12.44 -12.70 9.92
N THR A 78 11.17 -12.91 9.58
CA THR A 78 10.70 -13.25 8.23
C THR A 78 9.86 -12.12 7.65
N TRP A 79 10.14 -11.75 6.40
CA TRP A 79 9.41 -10.74 5.65
C TRP A 79 8.73 -11.39 4.45
N GLN A 80 7.45 -11.14 4.27
CA GLN A 80 6.65 -11.61 3.15
C GLN A 80 6.23 -10.40 2.30
N VAL A 81 6.49 -10.47 1.00
CA VAL A 81 5.97 -9.50 0.03
C VAL A 81 4.62 -10.00 -0.48
N LEU A 82 3.62 -9.12 -0.49
CA LEU A 82 2.33 -9.36 -1.12
C LEU A 82 2.02 -8.23 -2.10
N PHE A 83 1.07 -8.47 -3.01
CA PHE A 83 0.60 -7.48 -3.98
C PHE A 83 -0.92 -7.43 -3.98
N ALA A 84 -1.47 -6.25 -3.71
CA ALA A 84 -2.88 -5.95 -3.86
C ALA A 84 -3.17 -5.46 -5.28
N ILE A 85 -4.15 -6.08 -5.92
CA ILE A 85 -4.57 -5.76 -7.29
C ILE A 85 -6.09 -5.62 -7.28
N GLU A 86 -6.58 -4.48 -7.75
CA GLU A 86 -8.02 -4.30 -8.00
C GLU A 86 -8.37 -4.82 -9.39
N THR A 87 -9.45 -5.57 -9.47
CA THR A 87 -10.10 -6.00 -10.72
C THR A 87 -11.47 -5.33 -10.80
N GLU A 88 -12.22 -5.60 -11.87
CA GLU A 88 -13.58 -5.04 -12.03
C GLU A 88 -14.56 -5.45 -10.92
N HIS A 89 -14.30 -6.53 -10.19
CA HIS A 89 -15.25 -7.10 -9.24
C HIS A 89 -14.70 -7.26 -7.82
N GLU A 90 -13.39 -7.37 -7.67
CA GLU A 90 -12.77 -7.68 -6.39
C GLU A 90 -11.33 -7.21 -6.29
N ILE A 91 -10.81 -7.21 -5.06
CA ILE A 91 -9.41 -6.97 -4.75
C ILE A 91 -8.75 -8.29 -4.38
N HIS A 92 -7.70 -8.64 -5.11
CA HIS A 92 -6.88 -9.81 -4.80
C HIS A 92 -5.60 -9.40 -4.06
N ILE A 93 -5.25 -10.14 -3.02
CA ILE A 93 -3.95 -10.04 -2.36
C ILE A 93 -3.12 -11.28 -2.71
N TRP A 94 -2.21 -11.10 -3.66
CA TRP A 94 -1.32 -12.14 -4.14
C TRP A 94 -0.11 -12.27 -3.23
N GLN A 95 0.12 -13.48 -2.73
CA GLN A 95 1.33 -13.79 -2.00
C GLN A 95 2.48 -14.04 -2.98
N SER A 96 3.54 -13.23 -2.87
CA SER A 96 4.74 -13.39 -3.67
C SER A 96 5.79 -14.19 -2.88
N PHE A 97 7.03 -13.72 -2.83
CA PHE A 97 8.14 -14.41 -2.18
C PHE A 97 8.34 -13.99 -0.72
N ARG A 98 8.93 -14.91 0.04
CA ARG A 98 9.30 -14.78 1.44
C ARG A 98 10.82 -14.60 1.56
N LEU A 99 11.25 -13.59 2.31
CA LEU A 99 12.64 -13.31 2.65
C LEU A 99 12.86 -13.60 4.14
N PRO A 100 13.52 -14.72 4.49
CA PRO A 100 13.96 -14.94 5.85
C PRO A 100 15.23 -14.14 6.15
N GLY A 101 15.51 -13.96 7.44
CA GLY A 101 16.88 -13.73 7.88
C GLY A 101 17.19 -12.32 8.39
N SER A 102 16.22 -11.55 8.89
CA SER A 102 16.55 -10.29 9.59
C SER A 102 17.33 -10.48 10.91
N ASP A 103 17.58 -11.74 11.30
CA ASP A 103 18.45 -12.18 12.38
C ASP A 103 19.89 -12.50 11.91
N THR A 104 20.17 -12.39 10.61
CA THR A 104 21.52 -12.55 10.03
C THR A 104 21.93 -11.29 9.28
N LEU A 105 23.23 -10.98 9.25
CA LEU A 105 23.73 -9.83 8.49
C LEU A 105 23.35 -9.91 7.00
N LEU A 106 23.47 -11.09 6.40
CA LEU A 106 23.13 -11.31 4.99
C LEU A 106 21.63 -11.11 4.72
N GLY A 107 20.75 -11.62 5.59
CA GLY A 107 19.31 -11.43 5.42
C GLY A 107 18.88 -9.98 5.64
N CYS A 108 19.51 -9.25 6.57
CA CYS A 108 19.35 -7.80 6.67
C CYS A 108 19.69 -7.08 5.36
N TYR A 109 20.80 -7.43 4.70
CA TYR A 109 21.14 -6.86 3.39
C TYR A 109 20.12 -7.20 2.30
N ARG A 110 19.55 -8.40 2.31
CA ARG A 110 18.47 -8.79 1.37
C ARG A 110 17.20 -7.97 1.60
N ILE A 111 16.79 -7.79 2.85
CA ILE A 111 15.63 -6.96 3.20
C ILE A 111 15.88 -5.51 2.78
N MET A 112 17.08 -4.97 3.05
CA MET A 112 17.45 -3.63 2.61
C MET A 112 17.42 -3.47 1.08
N ALA A 113 17.86 -4.48 0.33
CA ALA A 113 17.78 -4.47 -1.13
C ALA A 113 16.32 -4.46 -1.60
N MET A 114 15.45 -5.31 -1.02
CA MET A 114 14.01 -5.31 -1.31
C MET A 114 13.36 -3.95 -1.00
N LEU A 115 13.63 -3.36 0.17
CA LEU A 115 13.07 -2.05 0.54
C LEU A 115 13.51 -0.94 -0.42
N ARG A 116 14.74 -1.01 -0.96
CA ARG A 116 15.23 -0.08 -1.98
C ARG A 116 14.50 -0.24 -3.31
N GLU A 117 14.20 -1.46 -3.73
CA GLU A 117 13.41 -1.69 -4.95
C GLU A 117 11.97 -1.20 -4.77
N LEU A 118 11.35 -1.41 -3.60
CA LEU A 118 10.02 -0.86 -3.31
C LEU A 118 10.03 0.67 -3.33
N ARG A 119 11.04 1.29 -2.73
CA ARG A 119 11.21 2.75 -2.80
C ARG A 119 11.33 3.24 -4.24
N LYS A 120 12.14 2.57 -5.06
CA LYS A 120 12.30 2.92 -6.48
C LYS A 120 10.97 2.83 -7.21
N TRP A 121 10.19 1.78 -6.98
CA TRP A 121 8.84 1.64 -7.52
C TRP A 121 7.92 2.79 -7.08
N SER A 122 7.96 3.18 -5.80
CA SER A 122 7.18 4.32 -5.28
C SER A 122 7.55 5.64 -5.95
N GLU A 123 8.84 5.90 -6.16
CA GLU A 123 9.38 7.14 -6.74
C GLU A 123 9.27 7.21 -8.27
N THR A 124 8.96 6.09 -8.93
CA THR A 124 8.84 6.02 -10.40
C THR A 124 7.45 5.57 -10.81
N THR A 125 7.18 4.26 -10.78
CA THR A 125 5.92 3.66 -11.26
C THR A 125 4.68 4.21 -10.56
N PHE A 126 4.66 4.24 -9.23
CA PHE A 126 3.49 4.75 -8.51
C PHE A 126 3.32 6.25 -8.73
N TYR A 127 4.40 7.01 -8.64
CA TYR A 127 4.37 8.47 -8.79
C TYR A 127 3.85 8.88 -10.17
N ASP A 128 4.42 8.31 -11.24
CA ASP A 128 4.02 8.60 -12.62
C ASP A 128 2.56 8.20 -12.87
N TRP A 129 2.14 7.03 -12.37
CA TRP A 129 0.76 6.58 -12.47
C TRP A 129 -0.21 7.52 -11.72
N PHE A 130 0.12 7.89 -10.49
CA PHE A 130 -0.76 8.70 -9.64
C PHE A 130 -0.93 10.10 -10.22
N LEU A 131 0.17 10.73 -10.65
CA LEU A 131 0.11 12.05 -11.26
C LEU A 131 -0.60 12.02 -12.61
N GLY A 132 -0.31 11.03 -13.47
CA GLY A 132 -1.00 10.85 -14.75
C GLY A 132 -2.51 10.70 -14.56
N SER A 133 -2.92 9.82 -13.63
CA SER A 133 -4.32 9.57 -13.31
C SER A 133 -5.04 10.84 -12.83
N LEU A 134 -4.39 11.67 -12.00
CA LEU A 134 -4.96 12.93 -11.52
C LEU A 134 -5.14 13.98 -12.63
N LEU A 135 -4.19 14.05 -13.56
CA LEU A 135 -4.24 14.98 -14.69
C LEU A 135 -5.35 14.59 -15.68
N ASP A 136 -5.56 13.30 -15.90
CA ASP A 136 -6.66 12.82 -16.74
C ASP A 136 -8.03 13.23 -16.17
N THR A 137 -8.20 13.20 -14.83
CA THR A 137 -9.45 13.63 -14.17
C THR A 137 -9.76 15.12 -14.35
N THR A 138 -8.77 15.97 -14.55
CA THR A 138 -8.96 17.44 -14.64
C THR A 138 -9.31 17.95 -16.04
N THR A 139 -9.33 17.07 -17.04
CA THR A 139 -9.65 17.41 -18.44
C THR A 139 -11.11 17.20 -18.84
N VAL A 140 -11.99 16.94 -17.86
CA VAL A 140 -13.46 16.79 -18.05
C VAL A 140 -14.22 18.01 -17.54
#